data_AF-A0A524HES2-F1
#
_entry.id   AF-A0A524HES2-F1
#
_cell.length_a   1.000
_cell.length_b   1.000
_cell.length_c   1.000
_cell.angle_alpha   90.00
_cell.angle_beta   90.00
_cell.angle_gamma   90.00
#
_symmetry.space_group_name_H-M   'P 1'
#
loop_
_entity.id
_entity.type
_entity.pdbx_description
1 polymer ?
#
loop_
_entity_poly.entity_id
_entity_poly.type
_entity_poly.pdbx_seq_one_letter_code
_entity_poly.pdbx_strand_id
1 'polypeptide(L)'
;MKVPISHYIYFWLINSIMAFATGLILGFFALKTFGGYFFKPPIEFPPWCYLNFPWVCFFIYQYMSLSFFWGKRRGEFEYSFLEKTAVHGELNKELGKLLKEVKQALTMADPNSAHLTLNAATKMFPDNFVVHFKYAVSFERVGLAEDAIAAYETARILLPQSLEAVNNYVEKQISRVKTKGPAKVSTAPGLQYVLY
;
A
#
# COMPACT_ATOMS: atom_id res chain seq x y z
N MET A 1 4.38 -3.44 -18.96
CA MET A 1 5.57 -3.23 -18.13
C MET A 1 5.51 -4.23 -16.98
N LYS A 2 6.52 -5.08 -16.78
CA LYS A 2 6.58 -5.98 -15.62
C LYS A 2 7.31 -5.27 -14.48
N VAL A 3 6.87 -5.46 -13.24
CA VAL A 3 7.58 -4.92 -12.07
C VAL A 3 8.96 -5.59 -11.98
N PRO A 4 10.06 -4.82 -11.94
CA PRO A 4 11.40 -5.38 -11.97
C PRO A 4 11.70 -6.11 -10.66
N ILE A 5 12.41 -7.24 -10.74
CA ILE A 5 12.75 -8.06 -9.56
C ILE A 5 13.59 -7.27 -8.54
N SER A 6 14.33 -6.26 -8.98
CA SER A 6 15.06 -5.35 -8.11
C SER A 6 14.14 -4.60 -7.14
N HIS A 7 12.92 -4.26 -7.56
CA HIS A 7 11.94 -3.62 -6.68
C HIS A 7 11.45 -4.58 -5.57
N TYR A 8 11.25 -5.85 -5.92
CA TYR A 8 10.90 -6.90 -4.96
C TYR A 8 12.00 -7.12 -3.93
N ILE A 9 13.25 -7.24 -4.39
CA ILE A 9 14.41 -7.44 -3.52
C ILE A 9 14.61 -6.22 -2.61
N TYR A 10 14.49 -5.01 -3.15
CA TYR A 10 14.61 -3.78 -2.36
C TYR A 10 13.54 -3.68 -1.27
N PHE A 11 12.27 -3.92 -1.62
CA PHE A 11 11.17 -3.97 -0.65
C PHE A 11 11.42 -5.01 0.43
N TRP A 12 11.84 -6.21 0.04
CA TRP A 12 12.15 -7.30 0.97
C TRP A 12 13.26 -6.91 1.94
N LEU A 13 14.38 -6.38 1.42
CA LEU A 13 15.56 -6.04 2.20
C LEU A 13 15.28 -4.92 3.20
N ILE A 14 14.73 -3.80 2.73
CA ILE A 14 14.46 -2.62 3.57
C ILE A 14 13.54 -2.99 4.72
N ASN A 15 12.47 -3.71 4.43
CA ASN A 15 11.55 -4.08 5.48
C ASN A 15 12.08 -5.18 6.41
N SER A 16 12.92 -6.09 5.91
CA SER A 16 13.60 -7.08 6.76
C SER A 16 14.52 -6.40 7.78
N ILE A 17 15.25 -5.37 7.35
CA ILE A 17 16.10 -4.56 8.23
C ILE A 17 15.25 -3.82 9.26
N MET A 18 14.16 -3.17 8.82
CA MET A 18 13.25 -2.47 9.74
C MET A 18 12.62 -3.42 10.76
N ALA A 19 12.12 -4.58 10.33
CA ALA A 19 11.50 -5.56 11.23
C ALA A 19 12.49 -6.10 12.27
N PHE A 20 13.74 -6.37 11.85
CA PHE A 20 14.80 -6.78 12.76
C PHE A 20 15.13 -5.68 13.78
N ALA A 21 15.26 -4.43 13.33
CA ALA A 21 15.50 -3.28 14.21
C ALA A 21 14.33 -3.03 15.18
N THR A 22 13.09 -3.14 14.72
CA THR A 22 11.90 -3.06 15.58
C THR A 22 11.91 -4.17 16.61
N GLY A 23 12.24 -5.41 16.23
CA GLY A 23 12.36 -6.52 17.17
C GLY A 23 13.46 -6.33 18.21
N LEU A 24 14.60 -5.70 17.85
CA LEU A 24 15.64 -5.33 18.81
C LEU A 24 15.12 -4.33 19.85
N ILE A 25 14.45 -3.28 19.40
CA ILE A 25 13.89 -2.24 20.27
C ILE A 25 12.84 -2.84 21.20
N LEU A 26 11.88 -3.60 20.65
CA LEU A 26 10.82 -4.24 21.41
C LEU A 26 11.37 -5.26 22.42
N GLY A 27 12.35 -6.07 22.02
CA GLY A 27 12.99 -7.03 22.92
C GLY A 27 13.70 -6.36 24.09
N PHE A 28 14.43 -5.27 23.82
CA PHE A 28 15.07 -4.47 24.86
C PHE A 28 14.06 -3.88 25.85
N PHE A 29 13.01 -3.22 25.34
CA PHE A 29 11.98 -2.64 26.19
C PHE A 29 11.22 -3.70 26.98
N ALA A 30 10.75 -4.77 26.33
CA ALA A 30 9.96 -5.81 26.97
C ALA A 30 10.73 -6.47 28.12
N LEU A 31 11.96 -6.93 27.90
CA LEU A 31 12.71 -7.65 28.94
C LEU A 31 13.20 -6.72 30.06
N LYS A 32 13.62 -5.49 29.73
CA LYS A 32 14.12 -4.53 30.73
C LYS A 32 12.99 -3.99 31.61
N THR A 33 11.85 -3.64 31.02
CA THR A 33 10.69 -3.17 31.79
C THR A 33 10.04 -4.32 32.55
N PHE A 34 9.85 -5.49 31.93
CA PHE A 34 9.16 -6.59 32.57
C PHE A 34 9.98 -7.23 33.70
N GLY A 35 11.27 -7.50 33.47
CA GLY A 35 12.18 -8.08 34.46
C GLY A 35 12.45 -7.19 35.66
N GLY A 36 12.49 -5.87 35.46
CA GLY A 36 12.74 -4.89 36.51
C GLY A 36 11.50 -4.49 37.32
N TYR A 37 10.32 -4.46 36.71
CA TYR A 37 9.12 -3.91 37.35
C TYR A 37 8.23 -4.97 38.01
N PHE A 38 8.15 -6.18 37.42
CA PHE A 38 7.21 -7.22 37.88
C PHE A 38 7.81 -8.25 38.83
N PHE A 39 9.14 -8.36 38.92
CA PHE A 39 9.81 -9.33 39.79
C PHE A 39 10.56 -8.65 40.93
N LYS A 40 10.40 -9.19 42.15
CA LYS A 40 11.19 -8.83 43.33
C LYS A 40 11.81 -10.11 43.91
N PRO A 41 13.15 -10.29 43.88
CA PRO A 41 14.14 -9.36 43.32
C PRO A 41 14.06 -9.22 41.79
N PRO A 42 14.61 -8.13 41.21
CA PRO A 42 14.65 -7.96 39.75
C PRO A 42 15.37 -9.14 39.09
N ILE A 43 14.79 -9.66 38.02
CA ILE A 43 15.44 -10.72 37.23
C ILE A 43 16.21 -10.05 36.10
N GLU A 44 17.52 -10.22 36.10
CA GLU A 44 18.36 -9.80 34.98
C GLU A 44 18.35 -10.91 33.91
N PHE A 45 17.77 -10.59 32.75
CA PHE A 45 17.82 -11.51 31.62
C PHE A 45 19.19 -11.44 30.94
N PRO A 46 19.79 -12.59 30.60
CA PRO A 46 21.04 -12.61 29.87
C PRO A 46 20.96 -11.95 28.49
N PRO A 47 22.07 -11.42 27.95
CA PRO A 47 22.11 -10.72 26.65
C PRO A 47 21.52 -11.50 25.47
N TRP A 48 21.58 -12.84 25.48
CA TRP A 48 21.05 -13.65 24.39
C TRP A 48 19.51 -13.68 24.36
N CYS A 49 18.82 -13.42 25.47
CA CYS A 49 17.36 -13.40 25.50
C CYS A 49 16.77 -12.26 24.66
N TYR A 50 17.46 -11.11 24.61
CA TYR A 50 17.05 -9.95 23.79
C TYR A 50 17.15 -10.23 22.29
N LEU A 51 18.01 -11.17 21.88
CA LEU A 51 18.23 -11.50 20.48
C LEU A 51 17.12 -12.37 19.88
N ASN A 52 16.25 -12.98 20.68
CA ASN A 52 15.12 -13.78 20.17
C ASN A 52 14.02 -12.92 19.54
N PHE A 53 13.74 -11.74 20.10
CA PHE A 53 12.70 -10.83 19.59
C PHE A 53 12.96 -10.34 18.14
N PRO A 54 14.18 -9.90 17.78
CA PRO A 54 14.54 -9.62 16.38
C PRO A 54 14.20 -10.75 15.42
N TRP A 55 14.52 -12.00 15.78
CA TRP A 55 14.24 -13.16 14.94
C TRP A 55 12.75 -13.42 14.80
N VAL A 56 11.98 -13.34 15.89
CA VAL A 56 10.51 -13.49 15.84
C VAL A 56 9.89 -12.43 14.94
N CYS A 57 10.24 -11.16 15.13
CA CYS A 57 9.75 -10.07 14.28
C CYS A 57 10.19 -10.26 12.81
N PHE A 58 11.44 -10.67 12.58
CA PHE A 58 11.96 -10.95 11.25
C PHE A 58 11.13 -12.05 10.56
N PHE A 59 10.90 -13.21 11.19
CA PHE A 59 10.16 -14.32 10.57
C PHE A 59 8.69 -14.00 10.33
N ILE A 60 8.02 -13.31 11.27
CA ILE A 60 6.65 -12.81 11.04
C ILE A 60 6.65 -11.90 9.81
N TYR A 61 7.64 -11.03 9.69
CA TYR A 61 7.74 -10.12 8.57
C TYR A 61 8.06 -10.85 7.26
N GLN A 62 8.94 -11.85 7.27
CA GLN A 62 9.22 -12.70 6.11
C GLN A 62 7.93 -13.32 5.58
N TYR A 63 7.12 -13.91 6.46
CA TYR A 63 5.83 -14.45 6.10
C TYR A 63 4.91 -13.40 5.45
N MET A 64 4.86 -12.18 6.00
CA MET A 64 4.10 -11.08 5.41
C MET A 64 4.65 -10.64 4.04
N SER A 65 5.96 -10.51 3.86
CA SER A 65 6.60 -10.18 2.58
C SER A 65 6.30 -11.22 1.50
N LEU A 66 6.39 -12.50 1.85
CA LEU A 66 6.06 -13.60 0.94
C LEU A 66 4.61 -13.51 0.44
N SER A 67 3.68 -13.03 1.28
CA SER A 67 2.28 -12.82 0.89
C SER A 67 2.09 -11.69 -0.15
N PHE A 68 3.03 -10.74 -0.24
CA PHE A 68 3.03 -9.71 -1.30
C PHE A 68 3.65 -10.25 -2.60
N PHE A 69 4.51 -11.25 -2.54
CA PHE A 69 5.21 -11.77 -3.74
C PHE A 69 4.44 -12.89 -4.42
N TRP A 70 3.88 -13.79 -3.62
CA TRP A 70 3.19 -14.99 -4.10
C TRP A 70 1.76 -15.12 -3.60
N GLY A 71 1.28 -14.19 -2.79
CA GLY A 71 -0.02 -14.27 -2.15
C GLY A 71 -1.09 -13.34 -2.74
N LYS A 72 -2.21 -13.25 -2.02
CA LYS A 72 -3.42 -12.49 -2.39
C LYS A 72 -3.21 -10.98 -2.47
N ARG A 73 -2.06 -10.46 -2.01
CA ARG A 73 -1.74 -9.02 -1.96
C ARG A 73 -0.77 -8.58 -3.06
N ARG A 74 -0.40 -9.48 -3.97
CA ARG A 74 0.52 -9.17 -5.07
C ARG A 74 0.02 -8.04 -5.97
N GLY A 75 -1.26 -8.06 -6.34
CA GLY A 75 -1.84 -7.00 -7.15
C GLY A 75 -1.85 -5.63 -6.47
N GLU A 76 -2.07 -5.58 -5.16
CA GLU A 76 -1.97 -4.35 -4.35
C GLU A 76 -0.53 -3.79 -4.40
N PHE A 77 0.46 -4.67 -4.27
CA PHE A 77 1.87 -4.31 -4.31
C PHE A 77 2.29 -3.79 -5.69
N GLU A 78 1.97 -4.53 -6.75
CA GLU A 78 2.30 -4.12 -8.11
C GLU A 78 1.57 -2.81 -8.51
N TYR A 79 0.32 -2.60 -8.05
CA TYR A 79 -0.37 -1.32 -8.21
C TYR A 79 0.41 -0.16 -7.56
N SER A 80 0.90 -0.34 -6.34
CA SER A 80 1.68 0.70 -5.63
C SER A 80 2.96 1.06 -6.37
N PHE A 81 3.62 0.07 -6.98
CA PHE A 81 4.76 0.32 -7.86
C PHE A 81 4.35 1.17 -9.07
N LEU A 82 3.26 0.81 -9.75
CA LEU A 82 2.76 1.54 -10.92
C LEU A 82 2.40 2.99 -10.57
N GLU A 83 1.75 3.22 -9.44
CA GLU A 83 1.42 4.55 -8.92
C GLU A 83 2.66 5.44 -8.79
N LYS A 84 3.76 4.90 -8.23
CA LYS A 84 5.02 5.64 -8.09
C LYS A 84 5.70 5.90 -9.42
N THR A 85 5.73 4.89 -10.29
CA THR A 85 6.35 5.03 -11.60
C THR A 85 5.58 5.98 -12.51
N ALA A 86 4.26 6.07 -12.35
CA ALA A 86 3.42 7.01 -13.09
C ALA A 86 3.76 8.46 -12.77
N VAL A 87 4.31 8.74 -11.58
CA VAL A 87 4.71 10.08 -11.14
C VAL A 87 6.20 10.36 -11.40
N HIS A 88 7.01 9.32 -11.63
CA HIS A 88 8.43 9.47 -11.94
C HIS A 88 8.64 9.91 -13.40
N GLY A 89 9.57 10.86 -13.60
CA GLY A 89 9.94 11.39 -14.91
C GLY A 89 9.50 12.85 -15.12
N GLU A 90 10.23 13.58 -15.97
CA GLU A 90 9.95 15.01 -16.19
C GLU A 90 8.59 15.27 -16.85
N LEU A 91 8.18 14.38 -17.77
CA LEU A 91 6.90 14.41 -18.46
C LEU A 91 5.69 14.22 -17.52
N ASN A 92 5.89 13.62 -16.34
CA ASN A 92 4.82 13.29 -15.40
C ASN A 92 4.85 14.12 -14.11
N LYS A 93 5.69 15.18 -14.05
CA LYS A 93 5.77 16.08 -12.88
C LYS A 93 4.39 16.69 -12.54
N GLU A 94 3.62 17.04 -13.56
CA GLU A 94 2.27 17.60 -13.40
C GLU A 94 1.30 16.57 -12.80
N LEU A 95 1.30 15.33 -13.30
CA LEU A 95 0.54 14.24 -12.69
C LEU A 95 0.94 14.02 -11.22
N GLY A 96 2.23 14.07 -10.92
CA GLY A 96 2.74 14.00 -9.56
C GLY A 96 2.17 15.07 -8.64
N LYS A 97 2.12 16.31 -9.11
CA LYS A 97 1.52 17.44 -8.39
C LYS A 97 0.03 17.19 -8.14
N LEU A 98 -0.72 16.83 -9.17
CA LEU A 98 -2.15 16.53 -9.07
C LEU A 98 -2.44 15.40 -8.09
N LEU A 99 -1.70 14.29 -8.16
CA LEU A 99 -1.88 13.16 -7.25
C LEU A 99 -1.51 13.50 -5.80
N LYS A 100 -0.55 14.41 -5.59
CA LYS A 100 -0.21 14.95 -4.27
C LYS A 100 -1.34 15.81 -3.71
N GLU A 101 -1.93 16.69 -4.52
CA GLU A 101 -3.09 17.51 -4.13
C GLU A 101 -4.30 16.64 -3.80
N VAL A 102 -4.59 15.63 -4.62
CA VAL A 102 -5.63 14.63 -4.35
C VAL A 102 -5.38 13.92 -3.03
N LYS A 103 -4.15 13.47 -2.76
CA LYS A 103 -3.82 12.84 -1.48
C LYS A 103 -4.09 13.77 -0.30
N GLN A 104 -3.76 15.06 -0.42
CA GLN A 104 -4.01 16.06 0.61
C GLN A 104 -5.51 16.31 0.82
N ALA A 105 -6.29 16.51 -0.24
CA ALA A 105 -7.74 16.67 -0.18
C ALA A 105 -8.42 15.47 0.51
N LEU A 106 -7.99 14.25 0.14
CA LEU A 106 -8.47 13.01 0.74
C LEU A 106 -8.09 12.87 2.23
N THR A 107 -6.97 13.45 2.68
CA THR A 107 -6.63 13.51 4.12
C THR A 107 -7.45 14.56 4.87
N MET A 108 -7.86 15.65 4.20
CA MET A 108 -8.73 16.68 4.75
C MET A 108 -10.22 16.27 4.76
N ALA A 109 -10.52 15.02 4.43
CA ALA A 109 -11.88 14.47 4.34
C ALA A 109 -12.80 15.21 3.36
N ASP A 110 -12.23 15.83 2.32
CA ASP A 110 -12.97 16.43 1.22
C ASP A 110 -12.88 15.53 -0.03
N PRO A 111 -13.80 14.55 -0.19
CA PRO A 111 -13.80 13.66 -1.34
C PRO A 111 -14.25 14.34 -2.63
N ASN A 112 -14.98 15.45 -2.55
CA ASN A 112 -15.55 16.12 -3.72
C ASN A 112 -14.48 16.90 -4.48
N SER A 113 -13.60 17.63 -3.79
CA SER A 113 -12.46 18.28 -4.45
C SER A 113 -11.51 17.27 -5.06
N ALA A 114 -11.22 16.17 -4.35
CA ALA A 114 -10.40 15.08 -4.89
C ALA A 114 -11.00 14.47 -6.17
N HIS A 115 -12.33 14.29 -6.20
CA HIS A 115 -13.05 13.81 -7.37
C HIS A 115 -12.93 14.77 -8.57
N LEU A 116 -13.10 16.07 -8.35
CA LEU A 116 -12.98 17.10 -9.39
C LEU A 116 -11.56 17.15 -9.97
N THR A 117 -10.53 17.11 -9.12
CA THR A 117 -9.14 17.10 -9.56
C THR A 117 -8.81 15.85 -10.36
N LEU A 118 -9.34 14.68 -9.97
CA LEU A 118 -9.16 13.44 -10.72
C LEU A 118 -9.89 13.43 -12.07
N ASN A 119 -11.06 14.06 -12.16
CA ASN A 119 -11.76 14.25 -13.45
C ASN A 119 -10.96 15.17 -14.40
N ALA A 120 -10.28 16.18 -13.89
CA ALA A 120 -9.35 16.96 -14.72
C ALA A 120 -8.16 16.11 -15.16
N ALA A 121 -7.61 15.29 -14.25
CA ALA A 121 -6.48 14.42 -14.53
C ALA A 121 -6.80 13.34 -15.59
N THR A 122 -8.01 12.76 -15.62
CA THR A 122 -8.40 11.78 -16.65
C THR A 122 -8.45 12.39 -18.05
N LYS A 123 -8.71 13.69 -18.17
CA LYS A 123 -8.67 14.41 -19.45
C LYS A 123 -7.25 14.73 -19.91
N MET A 124 -6.36 15.06 -18.98
CA MET A 124 -4.95 15.35 -19.27
C MET A 124 -4.16 14.06 -19.57
N PHE A 125 -4.53 12.96 -18.92
CA PHE A 125 -3.86 11.67 -19.01
C PHE A 125 -4.86 10.54 -19.34
N PRO A 126 -5.47 10.56 -20.55
CA PRO A 126 -6.53 9.63 -20.92
C PRO A 126 -6.08 8.16 -20.95
N ASP A 127 -4.81 7.90 -21.23
CA ASP A 127 -4.28 6.53 -21.34
C ASP A 127 -3.58 6.05 -20.06
N ASN A 128 -3.70 6.81 -18.95
CA ASN A 128 -3.01 6.48 -17.72
C ASN A 128 -3.87 5.64 -16.77
N PHE A 129 -3.54 4.36 -16.66
CA PHE A 129 -4.19 3.42 -15.73
C PHE A 129 -4.34 3.95 -14.30
N VAL A 130 -3.28 4.55 -13.73
CA VAL A 130 -3.27 4.98 -12.31
C VAL A 130 -4.30 6.08 -12.08
N VAL A 131 -4.45 6.99 -13.04
CA VAL A 131 -5.42 8.09 -12.98
C VAL A 131 -6.84 7.55 -13.01
N HIS A 132 -7.16 6.66 -13.95
CA HIS A 132 -8.49 6.03 -14.03
C HIS A 132 -8.82 5.18 -12.80
N PHE A 133 -7.86 4.43 -12.29
CA PHE A 133 -8.05 3.67 -11.05
C PHE A 133 -8.33 4.59 -9.85
N LYS A 134 -7.57 5.68 -9.70
CA LYS A 134 -7.82 6.64 -8.61
C LYS A 134 -9.14 7.38 -8.79
N TYR A 135 -9.54 7.65 -10.02
CA TYR A 135 -10.84 8.23 -10.32
C TYR A 135 -11.97 7.29 -9.86
N ALA A 136 -11.87 6.00 -10.13
CA ALA A 136 -12.79 4.98 -9.61
C ALA A 136 -12.85 4.96 -8.07
N VAL A 137 -11.69 5.02 -7.40
CA VAL A 137 -11.63 5.13 -5.93
C VAL A 137 -12.31 6.41 -5.42
N SER A 138 -12.26 7.50 -6.17
CA SER A 138 -12.92 8.75 -5.76
C SER A 138 -14.45 8.63 -5.83
N PHE A 139 -15.00 7.96 -6.86
CA PHE A 139 -16.42 7.64 -6.92
C PHE A 139 -16.88 6.80 -5.73
N GLU A 140 -16.08 5.82 -5.29
CA GLU A 140 -16.40 5.07 -4.08
C GLU A 140 -16.45 5.94 -2.82
N ARG A 141 -15.56 6.93 -2.71
CA ARG A 141 -15.56 7.84 -1.56
C ARG A 141 -16.76 8.79 -1.56
N VAL A 142 -17.25 9.15 -2.74
CA VAL A 142 -18.48 9.95 -2.93
C VAL A 142 -19.74 9.09 -2.77
N GLY A 143 -19.62 7.76 -2.90
CA GLY A 143 -20.72 6.79 -2.74
C GLY A 143 -21.41 6.40 -4.05
N LEU A 144 -20.81 6.71 -5.20
CA LEU A 144 -21.34 6.42 -6.53
C LEU A 144 -20.82 5.07 -7.01
N ALA A 145 -21.54 3.99 -6.68
CA ALA A 145 -21.09 2.62 -6.90
C ALA A 145 -21.00 2.22 -8.38
N GLU A 146 -22.01 2.57 -9.19
CA GLU A 146 -22.05 2.22 -10.62
C GLU A 146 -20.95 2.96 -11.40
N ASP A 147 -20.77 4.25 -11.12
CA ASP A 147 -19.71 5.05 -11.73
C ASP A 147 -18.31 4.55 -11.32
N ALA A 148 -18.15 4.10 -10.08
CA ALA A 148 -16.91 3.48 -9.63
C ALA A 148 -16.60 2.19 -10.42
N ILE A 149 -17.60 1.33 -10.63
CA ILE A 149 -17.43 0.10 -11.42
C ILE A 149 -17.05 0.43 -12.86
N ALA A 150 -17.75 1.38 -13.49
CA ALA A 150 -17.44 1.81 -14.85
C ALA A 150 -16.02 2.37 -14.97
N ALA A 151 -15.60 3.21 -14.03
CA ALA A 151 -14.24 3.76 -14.00
C ALA A 151 -13.17 2.68 -13.76
N TYR A 152 -13.44 1.67 -12.92
CA TYR A 152 -12.54 0.54 -12.75
C TYR A 152 -12.41 -0.31 -14.01
N GLU A 153 -13.50 -0.52 -14.74
CA GLU A 153 -13.47 -1.22 -16.03
C GLU A 153 -12.64 -0.46 -17.07
N THR A 154 -12.78 0.87 -17.14
CA THR A 154 -11.92 1.72 -17.98
C THR A 154 -10.44 1.57 -17.61
N ALA A 155 -10.13 1.62 -16.31
CA ALA A 155 -8.76 1.38 -15.84
C ALA A 155 -8.27 -0.02 -16.25
N ARG A 156 -9.13 -1.04 -16.16
CA ARG A 156 -8.80 -2.42 -16.53
C ARG A 156 -8.44 -2.56 -18.01
N ILE A 157 -9.14 -1.86 -18.91
CA ILE A 157 -8.85 -1.86 -20.35
C ILE A 157 -7.47 -1.25 -20.65
N LEU A 158 -7.04 -0.26 -19.87
CA LEU A 158 -5.75 0.39 -20.02
C LEU A 158 -4.57 -0.43 -19.47
N LEU A 159 -4.83 -1.54 -18.77
CA LEU A 159 -3.77 -2.39 -18.24
C LEU A 159 -3.12 -3.23 -19.36
N PRO A 160 -1.78 -3.21 -19.47
CA PRO A 160 -1.07 -4.21 -20.24
C PRO A 160 -1.40 -5.63 -19.75
N GLN A 161 -1.64 -6.57 -20.67
CA GLN A 161 -1.89 -7.99 -20.36
C GLN A 161 -0.80 -8.62 -19.48
N SER A 162 0.43 -8.07 -19.47
CA SER A 162 1.53 -8.52 -18.63
C SER A 162 1.33 -8.30 -17.11
N LEU A 163 0.30 -7.57 -16.69
CA LEU A 163 0.02 -7.17 -15.30
C LEU A 163 -1.18 -7.93 -14.71
N GLU A 164 -1.20 -9.25 -14.87
CA GLU A 164 -2.29 -10.12 -14.40
C GLU A 164 -2.61 -9.94 -12.91
N ALA A 165 -1.59 -9.79 -12.05
CA ALA A 165 -1.81 -9.59 -10.62
C ALA A 165 -2.56 -8.28 -10.33
N VAL A 166 -2.25 -7.20 -11.05
CA VAL A 166 -2.96 -5.91 -10.93
C VAL A 166 -4.37 -6.03 -11.51
N ASN A 167 -4.53 -6.72 -12.63
CA ASN A 167 -5.85 -7.00 -13.21
C ASN A 167 -6.77 -7.72 -12.22
N ASN A 168 -6.27 -8.79 -11.59
CA ASN A 168 -6.99 -9.54 -10.56
C ASN A 168 -7.33 -8.67 -9.34
N TYR A 169 -6.47 -7.70 -9.00
CA TYR A 169 -6.75 -6.73 -7.94
C TYR A 169 -7.87 -5.75 -8.32
N VAL A 170 -7.87 -5.21 -9.55
CA VAL A 170 -8.95 -4.35 -10.06
C VAL A 170 -10.27 -5.11 -10.06
N GLU A 171 -10.28 -6.33 -10.57
CA GLU A 171 -11.48 -7.18 -10.60
C GLU A 171 -12.02 -7.45 -9.18
N LYS A 172 -11.13 -7.70 -8.22
CA LYS A 172 -11.50 -7.83 -6.81
C LYS A 172 -12.12 -6.55 -6.23
N GLN A 173 -11.68 -5.35 -6.67
CA GLN A 173 -12.34 -4.10 -6.27
C GLN A 173 -13.72 -3.98 -6.89
N ILE A 174 -13.87 -4.27 -8.19
CA ILE A 174 -15.16 -4.28 -8.87
C ILE A 174 -16.14 -5.23 -8.18
N SER A 175 -15.73 -6.48 -7.92
CA SER A 175 -16.56 -7.48 -7.27
C SER A 175 -16.93 -7.05 -5.85
N ARG A 176 -16.01 -6.40 -5.13
CA ARG A 176 -16.29 -5.84 -3.80
C ARG A 176 -17.34 -4.74 -3.88
N VAL A 177 -17.21 -3.77 -4.78
CA VAL A 177 -18.19 -2.69 -4.92
C VAL A 177 -19.57 -3.26 -5.23
N LYS A 178 -19.66 -4.26 -6.12
CA LYS A 178 -20.92 -4.97 -6.44
C LYS A 178 -21.55 -5.68 -5.24
N THR A 179 -20.75 -6.31 -4.39
CA THR A 179 -21.26 -7.17 -3.30
C THR A 179 -21.42 -6.46 -1.96
N LYS A 180 -20.52 -5.53 -1.64
CA LYS A 180 -20.44 -4.83 -0.34
C LYS A 180 -20.73 -3.33 -0.43
N GLY A 181 -20.83 -2.80 -1.65
CA GLY A 181 -21.00 -1.37 -1.87
C GLY A 181 -19.69 -0.57 -1.81
N PRO A 182 -19.79 0.76 -2.02
CA PRO A 182 -18.66 1.67 -2.07
C PRO A 182 -18.03 1.86 -0.68
N ALA A 183 -16.69 1.90 -0.62
CA ALA A 183 -15.97 2.10 0.64
C ALA A 183 -15.49 3.54 0.82
N LYS A 184 -15.80 4.12 1.99
CA LYS A 184 -15.30 5.45 2.38
C LYS A 184 -13.82 5.46 2.78
N VAL A 185 -13.26 4.30 3.12
CA VAL A 185 -11.87 4.13 3.56
C VAL A 185 -11.10 3.28 2.55
N SER A 186 -9.86 3.65 2.26
CA SER A 186 -8.98 2.87 1.38
C SER A 186 -8.76 1.48 1.97
N THR A 187 -8.87 0.45 1.13
CA THR A 187 -8.67 -0.96 1.52
C THR A 187 -7.20 -1.37 1.60
N ALA A 188 -6.26 -0.50 1.22
CA ALA A 188 -4.82 -0.75 1.26
C ALA A 188 -4.06 0.14 2.28
N PRO A 189 -4.47 0.22 3.57
CA PRO A 189 -3.79 1.06 4.56
C PRO A 189 -2.33 0.59 4.78
N GLY A 190 -2.06 -0.71 4.67
CA GLY A 190 -0.72 -1.28 4.92
C GLY A 190 0.38 -0.85 3.93
N LEU A 191 0.03 -0.38 2.74
CA LEU A 191 0.99 0.15 1.76
C LEU A 191 1.34 1.63 2.02
N GLN A 192 0.55 2.33 2.84
CA GLN A 192 0.79 3.74 3.17
C GLN A 192 2.00 3.93 4.12
N TYR A 193 2.35 2.90 4.87
CA TYR A 193 3.43 2.92 5.88
C TYR A 193 4.77 2.40 5.37
N VAL A 194 4.85 1.95 4.11
CA VAL A 194 6.12 1.54 3.53
C VAL A 194 6.87 2.81 3.14
N LEU A 195 7.71 3.27 4.07
CA LEU A 195 8.69 4.32 3.82
C LEU A 195 9.61 3.82 2.71
N TYR A 196 9.56 4.52 1.58
CA TYR A 196 10.49 4.39 0.48
C TYR A 196 10.91 5.80 0.07
#